data_AF-A0AA37QVQ5-F1
#
_entry.id   AF-A0AA37QVQ5-F1
#
_cell.length_a   1.000
_cell.length_b   1.000
_cell.length_c   1.000
_cell.angle_alpha   90.00
_cell.angle_beta   90.00
_cell.angle_gamma   90.00
#
_symmetry.space_group_name_H-M   'P 1'
#
loop_
_entity.id
_entity.type
_entity.pdbx_description
1 polymer ?
#
loop_
_entity_poly.entity_id
_entity_poly.type
_entity_poly.pdbx_seq_one_letter_code
_entity_poly.pdbx_strand_id
1 'polypeptide(L)'
;MKFSYRPPTRDKRSESCHVYEDSITIDGELPQDERTRLLAPLITCSAKQAMSLGKSLTLIRPRNTKFIAKRKSAADLAEEREAFELAARQTSIFDKELAELDPSPFEFRFEFDDDDGHHNYQNGDWETHAMFWRWRAQYGEAGALDRMRAVYDDDYPRKGMAFALGNQAKRPQTWQLLGVIRLDEVTQPDLFG
;
A
#
# COMPACT_ATOMS: atom_id res chain seq x y z
N MET A 1 -11.00 -5.63 -14.53
CA MET A 1 -9.69 -5.05 -14.93
C MET A 1 -9.04 -5.99 -15.92
N LYS A 2 -8.51 -5.47 -17.03
CA LYS A 2 -7.70 -6.21 -17.99
C LYS A 2 -6.34 -5.54 -18.11
N PHE A 3 -5.28 -6.34 -18.17
CA PHE A 3 -3.92 -5.87 -18.42
C PHE A 3 -3.13 -6.97 -19.11
N SER A 4 -2.16 -6.55 -19.91
CA SER A 4 -1.19 -7.43 -20.53
C SER A 4 0.04 -7.54 -19.63
N TYR A 5 0.67 -8.71 -19.61
CA TYR A 5 1.90 -8.93 -18.86
C TYR A 5 2.79 -9.95 -19.55
N ARG A 6 4.08 -9.95 -19.19
CA ARG A 6 5.01 -11.04 -19.53
C ARG A 6 5.53 -11.72 -18.27
N PRO A 7 5.84 -13.02 -18.33
CA PRO A 7 6.45 -13.72 -17.21
C PRO A 7 7.87 -13.19 -16.93
N PRO A 8 8.31 -13.12 -15.66
CA PRO A 8 9.67 -12.78 -15.32
C PRO A 8 10.62 -13.91 -15.73
N THR A 9 11.87 -13.56 -16.03
CA THR A 9 12.88 -14.53 -16.48
C THR A 9 13.36 -15.46 -15.35
N ARG A 10 13.50 -14.93 -14.13
CA ARG A 10 14.09 -15.65 -12.98
C ARG A 10 13.12 -15.97 -11.87
N ASP A 11 12.14 -15.11 -11.63
CA ASP A 11 11.16 -15.31 -10.57
C ASP A 11 10.01 -16.19 -11.07
N LYS A 12 9.73 -17.28 -10.35
CA LYS A 12 8.73 -18.31 -10.72
C LYS A 12 7.48 -18.28 -9.82
N ARG A 13 7.41 -17.33 -8.88
CA ARG A 13 6.25 -17.17 -8.00
C ARG A 13 5.03 -16.74 -8.80
N SER A 14 3.86 -17.17 -8.37
CA SER A 14 2.58 -16.98 -9.07
C SER A 14 2.21 -15.51 -9.27
N GLU A 15 2.63 -14.65 -8.36
CA GLU A 15 2.31 -13.23 -8.33
C GLU A 15 3.28 -12.40 -9.19
N SER A 16 4.40 -13.00 -9.59
CA SER A 16 5.46 -12.28 -10.30
C SER A 16 5.14 -12.17 -11.78
N CYS A 17 4.88 -10.94 -12.22
CA CYS A 17 4.70 -10.60 -13.62
C CYS A 17 5.25 -9.20 -13.91
N HIS A 18 5.60 -8.95 -15.16
CA HIS A 18 5.92 -7.61 -15.63
C HIS A 18 4.72 -7.10 -16.42
N VAL A 19 3.92 -6.26 -15.77
CA VAL A 19 2.73 -5.63 -16.34
C VAL A 19 3.16 -4.58 -17.36
N TYR A 20 2.43 -4.49 -18.47
CA TYR A 20 2.52 -3.36 -19.39
C TYR A 20 1.52 -2.31 -18.93
N GLU A 21 1.99 -1.26 -18.26
CA GLU A 21 1.15 -0.29 -17.56
C GLU A 21 0.12 0.38 -18.49
N ASP A 22 0.54 0.72 -19.71
CA ASP A 22 -0.31 1.34 -20.75
C ASP A 22 -1.48 0.44 -21.23
N SER A 23 -1.47 -0.85 -20.86
CA SER A 23 -2.53 -1.80 -21.23
C SER A 23 -3.62 -1.95 -20.17
N ILE A 24 -3.47 -1.30 -19.01
CA ILE A 24 -4.43 -1.41 -17.90
C ILE A 24 -5.74 -0.73 -18.30
N THR A 25 -6.82 -1.51 -18.29
CA THR A 25 -8.17 -1.02 -18.61
C THR A 25 -9.19 -1.52 -17.58
N ILE A 26 -10.17 -0.66 -17.26
CA ILE A 26 -11.31 -1.01 -16.42
C ILE A 26 -12.34 -1.71 -17.31
N ASP A 27 -12.45 -3.03 -17.13
CA ASP A 27 -13.36 -3.91 -17.89
C ASP A 27 -14.65 -4.26 -17.12
N GLY A 28 -14.92 -3.54 -16.03
CA GLY A 28 -16.07 -3.78 -15.15
C GLY A 28 -15.78 -3.45 -13.70
N GLU A 29 -16.80 -3.59 -12.87
CA GLU A 29 -16.78 -3.30 -11.44
C GLU A 29 -17.26 -4.52 -10.65
N LEU A 30 -16.65 -4.75 -9.49
CA LEU A 30 -17.08 -5.80 -8.56
C LEU A 30 -17.92 -5.18 -7.42
N PRO A 31 -19.03 -5.83 -7.03
CA PRO A 31 -19.71 -5.57 -5.77
C PRO A 31 -18.76 -5.68 -4.57
N GLN A 32 -19.08 -4.98 -3.48
CA GLN A 32 -18.19 -4.88 -2.33
C GLN A 32 -17.90 -6.24 -1.66
N ASP A 33 -18.90 -7.11 -1.56
CA ASP A 33 -18.79 -8.45 -1.00
C ASP A 33 -17.93 -9.39 -1.87
N GLU A 34 -18.03 -9.26 -3.19
CA GLU A 34 -17.19 -10.00 -4.13
C GLU A 34 -15.71 -9.58 -4.05
N ARG A 35 -15.43 -8.30 -3.78
CA ARG A 35 -14.04 -7.83 -3.54
C ARG A 35 -13.41 -8.54 -2.36
N THR A 36 -14.15 -8.69 -1.25
CA THR A 36 -13.65 -9.42 -0.08
C THR A 36 -13.38 -10.88 -0.42
N ARG A 37 -14.30 -11.55 -1.12
CA ARG A 37 -14.12 -12.95 -1.53
C ARG A 37 -12.92 -13.15 -2.46
N LEU A 38 -12.69 -12.22 -3.38
CA LEU A 38 -11.56 -12.25 -4.30
C LEU A 38 -10.22 -12.15 -3.56
N LEU A 39 -10.14 -11.29 -2.54
CA LEU A 39 -8.90 -11.01 -1.82
C LEU A 39 -8.64 -11.95 -0.63
N ALA A 40 -9.67 -12.61 -0.10
CA ALA A 40 -9.55 -13.51 1.06
C ALA A 40 -8.45 -14.57 0.93
N PRO A 41 -8.22 -15.25 -0.22
CA PRO A 41 -7.16 -16.24 -0.38
C PRO A 41 -5.73 -15.68 -0.25
N LEU A 42 -5.55 -14.36 -0.38
CA LEU A 42 -4.27 -13.69 -0.21
C LEU A 42 -3.94 -13.41 1.26
N ILE A 43 -4.92 -13.54 2.16
CA ILE A 43 -4.75 -13.25 3.58
C ILE A 43 -3.89 -14.32 4.25
N THR A 44 -2.82 -13.89 4.93
CA THR A 44 -2.02 -14.72 5.84
C THR A 44 -1.95 -14.06 7.22
N CYS A 45 -1.54 -14.84 8.22
CA CYS A 45 -1.34 -14.38 9.58
C CYS A 45 -0.14 -13.44 9.74
N SER A 46 0.85 -13.55 8.85
CA SER A 46 2.06 -12.73 8.86
C SER A 46 2.82 -12.79 7.52
N ALA A 47 3.77 -11.87 7.35
CA ALA A 47 4.69 -11.85 6.20
C ALA A 47 5.60 -13.10 6.17
N LYS A 48 6.00 -13.59 7.34
CA LYS A 48 6.86 -14.78 7.46
C LYS A 48 6.10 -16.05 7.12
N GLN A 49 4.81 -16.15 7.47
CA GLN A 49 3.95 -17.24 6.98
C GLN A 49 3.78 -17.17 5.47
N ALA A 50 3.55 -15.99 4.89
CA ALA A 50 3.47 -15.84 3.43
C ALA A 50 4.78 -16.30 2.75
N MET A 51 5.93 -15.93 3.33
CA MET A 51 7.23 -16.35 2.83
C MET A 51 7.44 -17.87 2.91
N SER A 52 7.01 -18.54 3.99
CA SER A 52 7.12 -20.01 4.11
C SER A 52 6.23 -20.75 3.12
N LEU A 53 5.12 -20.13 2.69
CA LEU A 53 4.25 -20.60 1.61
C LEU A 53 4.79 -20.27 0.21
N GLY A 54 5.97 -19.65 0.10
CA GLY A 54 6.58 -19.26 -1.18
C GLY A 54 5.94 -18.04 -1.85
N LYS A 55 5.07 -17.30 -1.14
CA LYS A 55 4.40 -16.11 -1.66
C LYS A 55 5.33 -14.90 -1.70
N SER A 56 5.08 -14.00 -2.64
CA SER A 56 5.75 -12.69 -2.74
C SER A 56 4.85 -11.51 -2.36
N LEU A 57 3.55 -11.77 -2.28
CA LEU A 57 2.51 -10.80 -1.95
C LEU A 57 1.54 -11.45 -0.96
N THR A 58 1.09 -10.66 0.02
CA THR A 58 0.06 -11.11 0.96
C THR A 58 -0.75 -9.95 1.51
N LEU A 59 -1.94 -10.26 2.02
CA LEU A 59 -2.71 -9.37 2.88
C LEU A 59 -2.59 -9.84 4.33
N ILE A 60 -2.44 -8.92 5.27
CA ILE A 60 -2.48 -9.23 6.70
C ILE A 60 -3.55 -8.37 7.36
N ARG A 61 -4.22 -8.94 8.37
CA ARG A 61 -5.13 -8.23 9.26
C ARG A 61 -4.33 -7.73 10.46
N PRO A 62 -3.87 -6.47 10.47
CA PRO A 62 -3.05 -5.96 11.56
C PRO A 62 -3.89 -5.79 12.83
N ARG A 63 -3.25 -5.91 13.98
CA ARG A 63 -3.81 -5.55 15.29
C ARG A 63 -3.06 -4.36 15.86
N ASN A 64 -3.68 -3.63 16.79
CA ASN A 64 -3.06 -2.50 17.49
C ASN A 64 -2.40 -1.49 16.53
N THR A 65 -3.09 -1.18 15.43
CA THR A 65 -2.58 -0.30 14.38
C THR A 65 -2.42 1.13 14.87
N LYS A 66 -1.29 1.75 14.49
CA LYS A 66 -1.01 3.15 14.75
C LYS A 66 -0.32 3.81 13.57
N PHE A 67 -0.93 4.87 13.07
CA PHE A 67 -0.41 5.71 12.01
C PHE A 67 0.55 6.77 12.55
N ILE A 68 1.73 6.85 11.94
CA ILE A 68 2.79 7.77 12.31
C ILE A 68 3.16 8.61 11.09
N ALA A 69 3.03 9.93 11.24
CA ALA A 69 3.56 10.90 10.29
C ALA A 69 4.80 11.54 10.91
N LYS A 70 5.98 11.20 10.36
CA LYS A 70 7.26 11.79 10.77
C LYS A 70 7.66 12.85 9.76
N ARG A 71 7.86 14.09 10.21
CA ARG A 71 8.35 15.15 9.32
C ARG A 71 9.78 14.83 8.89
N LYS A 72 10.02 14.89 7.58
CA LYS A 72 11.36 14.74 6.99
C LYS A 72 12.21 15.97 7.32
N SER A 73 13.52 15.78 7.44
CA SER A 73 14.40 16.95 7.60
C SER A 73 14.45 17.76 6.31
N ALA A 74 14.85 19.03 6.40
CA ALA A 74 15.03 19.86 5.21
C ALA A 74 16.10 19.31 4.26
N ALA A 75 17.09 18.59 4.79
CA ALA A 75 18.13 17.93 4.00
C ALA A 75 17.55 16.74 3.22
N ASP A 76 16.75 15.89 3.87
CA ASP A 76 16.12 14.72 3.21
C ASP A 76 15.17 15.17 2.10
N LEU A 77 14.42 16.26 2.30
CA LEU A 77 13.52 16.82 1.28
C LEU A 77 14.29 17.40 0.09
N ALA A 78 15.44 18.03 0.33
CA ALA A 78 16.28 18.54 -0.73
C ALA A 78 16.89 17.41 -1.58
N GLU A 79 17.36 16.34 -0.92
CA GLU A 79 17.89 15.16 -1.60
C GLU A 79 16.81 14.43 -2.42
N GLU A 80 15.62 14.24 -1.86
CA GLU A 80 14.50 13.63 -2.59
C GLU A 80 14.08 14.47 -3.79
N ARG A 81 14.03 15.79 -3.63
CA ARG A 81 13.71 16.72 -4.73
C ARG A 81 14.77 16.65 -5.83
N GLU A 82 16.05 16.62 -5.48
CA GLU A 82 17.13 16.48 -6.45
C GLU A 82 17.09 15.13 -7.18
N ALA A 83 16.83 14.03 -6.46
CA ALA A 83 16.68 12.71 -7.04
C ALA A 83 15.46 12.64 -7.99
N PHE A 84 14.36 13.29 -7.62
CA PHE A 84 13.16 13.38 -8.44
C PHE A 84 13.39 14.21 -9.70
N GLU A 85 14.06 15.36 -9.58
CA GLU A 85 14.47 16.19 -10.70
C GLU A 85 15.42 15.44 -11.65
N LEU A 86 16.33 14.62 -11.12
CA LEU A 86 17.25 13.80 -11.91
C LEU A 86 16.51 12.68 -12.65
N ALA A 87 15.57 12.00 -11.98
CA ALA A 87 14.74 10.96 -12.58
C ALA A 87 13.83 11.52 -13.68
N ALA A 88 13.19 12.67 -13.44
CA ALA A 88 12.35 13.37 -14.42
C ALA A 88 13.14 13.78 -15.69
N ARG A 89 14.46 14.01 -15.58
CA ARG A 89 15.33 14.29 -16.73
C ARG A 89 15.70 13.04 -17.54
N GLN A 90 15.56 11.84 -16.96
CA GLN A 90 15.98 10.58 -17.58
C GLN A 90 14.83 9.81 -18.27
N THR A 91 13.56 10.14 -17.99
CA THR A 91 12.39 9.41 -18.54
C THR A 91 11.70 10.17 -19.69
N SER A 92 11.07 9.41 -20.60
CA SER A 92 10.30 9.90 -21.77
C SER A 92 9.17 10.86 -21.38
N ILE A 93 8.77 11.70 -22.34
CA ILE A 93 7.81 12.83 -22.34
C ILE A 93 6.49 12.65 -21.54
N PHE A 94 6.12 11.44 -21.13
CA PHE A 94 4.90 11.13 -20.37
C PHE A 94 4.98 11.40 -18.86
N ASP A 95 6.17 11.73 -18.31
CA ASP A 95 6.37 12.02 -16.87
C ASP A 95 6.37 13.53 -16.52
N LYS A 96 5.93 14.40 -17.43
CA LYS A 96 5.87 15.85 -17.14
C LYS A 96 4.86 16.21 -16.05
N GLU A 97 3.78 15.44 -15.89
CA GLU A 97 2.83 15.62 -14.78
C GLU A 97 3.37 15.03 -13.47
N LEU A 98 4.18 13.95 -13.53
CA LEU A 98 4.86 13.43 -12.35
C LEU A 98 5.85 14.46 -11.81
N ALA A 99 6.59 15.15 -12.69
CA ALA A 99 7.61 16.15 -12.35
C ALA A 99 7.11 17.34 -11.50
N GLU A 100 5.79 17.56 -11.40
CA GLU A 100 5.18 18.63 -10.59
C GLU A 100 4.76 18.16 -9.18
N LEU A 101 4.90 16.87 -8.86
CA LEU A 101 4.57 16.37 -7.53
C LEU A 101 5.70 16.71 -6.55
N ASP A 102 5.46 17.70 -5.69
CA ASP A 102 6.33 17.95 -4.55
C ASP A 102 6.40 16.70 -3.65
N PRO A 103 7.62 16.28 -3.24
CA PRO A 103 7.75 15.18 -2.31
C PRO A 103 7.01 15.51 -1.02
N SER A 104 6.27 14.53 -0.49
CA SER A 104 5.55 14.69 0.76
C SER A 104 6.50 15.11 1.88
N PRO A 105 6.19 16.16 2.66
CA PRO A 105 7.02 16.60 3.78
C PRO A 105 7.06 15.58 4.93
N PHE A 106 6.25 14.52 4.85
CA PHE A 106 6.15 13.46 5.84
C PHE A 106 6.55 12.11 5.25
N GLU A 107 7.30 11.36 6.05
CA GLU A 107 7.41 9.92 5.96
C GLU A 107 6.26 9.31 6.77
N PHE A 108 5.40 8.55 6.08
CA PHE A 108 4.29 7.84 6.71
C PHE A 108 4.71 6.42 7.09
N ARG A 109 4.33 6.02 8.30
CA ARG A 109 4.66 4.70 8.86
C ARG A 109 3.46 4.11 9.59
N PHE A 110 3.45 2.79 9.69
CA PHE A 110 2.47 2.04 10.48
C PHE A 110 3.19 1.17 11.50
N GLU A 111 2.81 1.34 12.75
CA GLU A 111 3.08 0.37 13.82
C GLU A 111 1.88 -0.56 13.93
N PHE A 112 2.14 -1.87 14.04
CA PHE A 112 1.10 -2.88 14.18
C PHE A 112 1.65 -4.20 14.70
N ASP A 113 0.75 -5.05 15.17
CA ASP A 113 1.04 -6.43 15.55
C ASP A 113 0.42 -7.41 14.55
N ASP A 114 1.14 -8.47 14.23
CA ASP A 114 0.65 -9.67 13.56
C ASP A 114 0.98 -10.92 14.38
N ASP A 115 0.78 -12.13 13.84
CA ASP A 115 1.04 -13.37 14.59
C ASP A 115 2.54 -13.66 14.81
N ASP A 116 3.45 -12.96 14.13
CA ASP A 116 4.89 -13.06 14.34
C ASP A 116 5.47 -11.92 15.20
N GLY A 117 4.65 -10.94 15.59
CA GLY A 117 4.99 -9.94 16.59
C GLY A 117 4.74 -8.51 16.15
N HIS A 118 5.49 -7.59 16.75
CA HIS A 118 5.35 -6.15 16.54
C HIS A 118 6.20 -5.68 15.34
N HIS A 119 5.62 -4.81 14.51
CA HIS A 119 6.24 -4.29 13.29
C HIS A 119 6.12 -2.78 13.18
N ASN A 120 7.10 -2.16 12.52
CA ASN A 120 7.08 -0.74 12.16
C ASN A 120 7.50 -0.57 10.70
N TYR A 121 6.52 -0.42 9.81
CA TYR A 121 6.74 -0.38 8.36
C TYR A 121 6.59 1.04 7.84
N GLN A 122 7.52 1.45 6.97
CA GLN A 122 7.32 2.64 6.14
C GLN A 122 6.26 2.33 5.09
N ASN A 123 5.34 3.26 4.92
CA ASN A 123 4.30 3.18 3.92
C ASN A 123 4.76 3.83 2.62
N GLY A 124 4.94 3.01 1.57
CA GLY A 124 5.27 3.48 0.22
C GLY A 124 4.05 3.73 -0.68
N ASP A 125 2.85 3.58 -0.12
CA ASP A 125 1.56 3.72 -0.79
C ASP A 125 1.34 5.17 -1.28
N TRP A 126 1.21 5.33 -2.60
CA TRP A 126 1.03 6.62 -3.23
C TRP A 126 -0.36 7.20 -2.93
N GLU A 127 -1.37 6.36 -2.72
CA GLU A 127 -2.73 6.76 -2.34
C GLU A 127 -2.74 7.49 -0.98
N THR A 128 -1.89 7.08 -0.05
CA THR A 128 -1.72 7.73 1.26
C THR A 128 -1.11 9.13 1.12
N HIS A 129 -0.12 9.27 0.23
CA HIS A 129 0.47 10.57 -0.09
C HIS A 129 -0.53 11.49 -0.83
N ALA A 130 -1.29 10.95 -1.79
CA ALA A 130 -2.34 11.68 -2.49
C ALA A 130 -3.45 12.14 -1.52
N MET A 131 -3.83 11.29 -0.56
CA MET A 131 -4.79 11.63 0.49
C MET A 131 -4.30 12.81 1.34
N PHE A 132 -3.03 12.81 1.75
CA PHE A 132 -2.42 13.92 2.47
C PHE A 132 -2.51 15.23 1.68
N TRP A 133 -2.07 15.23 0.41
CA TRP A 133 -2.06 16.43 -0.42
C TRP A 133 -3.46 17.01 -0.62
N ARG A 134 -4.43 16.15 -0.94
CA ARG A 134 -5.84 16.53 -1.11
C ARG A 134 -6.40 17.18 0.15
N TRP A 135 -6.16 16.59 1.32
CA TRP A 135 -6.68 17.12 2.58
C TRP A 135 -5.89 18.30 3.11
N ARG A 136 -4.60 18.39 2.81
CA ARG A 136 -3.80 19.58 3.14
C ARG A 136 -4.37 20.80 2.43
N ALA A 137 -4.73 20.67 1.15
CA ALA A 137 -5.36 21.74 0.39
C ALA A 137 -6.70 22.20 0.99
N GLN A 138 -7.44 21.28 1.63
CA GLN A 138 -8.78 21.55 2.16
C GLN A 138 -8.80 21.98 3.65
N TYR A 139 -7.92 21.42 4.47
CA TYR A 139 -7.96 21.52 5.94
C TYR A 139 -6.65 22.02 6.56
N GLY A 140 -5.65 22.33 5.75
CA GLY A 140 -4.29 22.60 6.22
C GLY A 140 -3.56 21.33 6.66
N GLU A 141 -2.27 21.48 6.97
CA GLU A 141 -1.39 20.34 7.26
C GLU A 141 -1.81 19.57 8.52
N ALA A 142 -2.02 20.27 9.65
CA ALA A 142 -2.46 19.64 10.90
C ALA A 142 -3.82 18.95 10.74
N GLY A 143 -4.79 19.63 10.12
CA GLY A 143 -6.11 19.07 9.86
C GLY A 143 -6.08 17.86 8.93
N ALA A 144 -5.16 17.82 7.96
CA ALA A 144 -4.95 16.65 7.12
C ALA A 144 -4.43 15.46 7.94
N LEU A 145 -3.40 15.67 8.76
CA LEU A 145 -2.81 14.61 9.59
C LEU A 145 -3.81 14.06 10.62
N ASP A 146 -4.61 14.92 11.25
CA ASP A 146 -5.62 14.48 12.22
C ASP A 146 -6.72 13.64 11.56
N ARG A 147 -7.14 14.01 10.34
CA ARG A 147 -8.07 13.21 9.56
C ARG A 147 -7.46 11.89 9.10
N MET A 148 -6.18 11.87 8.73
CA MET A 148 -5.48 10.64 8.37
C MET A 148 -5.43 9.68 9.55
N ARG A 149 -5.12 10.18 10.75
CA ARG A 149 -5.20 9.39 12.00
C ARG A 149 -6.61 8.85 12.22
N ALA A 150 -7.64 9.68 12.14
CA ALA A 150 -9.03 9.22 12.31
C ALA A 150 -9.41 8.10 11.32
N VAL A 151 -8.90 8.14 10.09
CA VAL A 151 -9.14 7.07 9.11
C VAL A 151 -8.35 5.81 9.44
N TYR A 152 -7.05 5.93 9.69
CA TYR A 152 -6.15 4.79 9.80
C TYR A 152 -6.10 4.15 11.19
N ASP A 153 -6.35 4.92 12.25
CA ASP A 153 -6.33 4.46 13.64
C ASP A 153 -7.73 4.04 14.12
N ASP A 154 -8.80 4.61 13.55
CA ASP A 154 -10.17 4.33 13.99
C ASP A 154 -11.05 3.70 12.90
N ASP A 155 -11.25 4.38 11.75
CA ASP A 155 -12.27 3.96 10.78
C ASP A 155 -11.93 2.64 10.08
N TYR A 156 -10.71 2.54 9.54
CA TYR A 156 -10.26 1.36 8.80
C TYR A 156 -10.18 0.13 9.70
N PRO A 157 -9.55 0.17 10.89
CA PRO A 157 -9.54 -0.98 11.79
C PRO A 157 -10.94 -1.53 12.09
N ARG A 158 -11.91 -0.65 12.33
CA ARG A 158 -13.31 -1.03 12.58
C ARG A 158 -14.04 -1.63 11.38
N LYS A 159 -13.57 -1.34 10.16
CA LYS A 159 -14.19 -1.77 8.89
C LYS A 159 -13.40 -2.87 8.20
N GLY A 160 -12.55 -3.59 8.92
CA GLY A 160 -11.71 -4.64 8.36
C GLY A 160 -10.54 -4.06 7.58
N MET A 161 -9.60 -3.44 8.27
CA MET A 161 -8.31 -3.03 7.69
C MET A 161 -7.50 -4.25 7.24
N ALA A 162 -6.79 -4.10 6.12
CA ALA A 162 -5.81 -5.06 5.66
C ALA A 162 -4.57 -4.34 5.11
N PHE A 163 -3.40 -4.87 5.43
CA PHE A 163 -2.12 -4.41 4.86
C PHE A 163 -1.70 -5.30 3.71
N ALA A 164 -1.49 -4.69 2.54
CA ALA A 164 -0.85 -5.35 1.42
C ALA A 164 0.67 -5.27 1.59
N LEU A 165 1.28 -6.42 1.88
CA LEU A 165 2.72 -6.55 2.01
C LEU A 165 3.29 -7.28 0.79
N GLY A 166 4.44 -6.84 0.31
CA GLY A 166 5.17 -7.54 -0.74
C GLY A 166 6.68 -7.53 -0.54
N ASN A 167 7.35 -8.45 -1.21
CA ASN A 167 8.81 -8.55 -1.23
C ASN A 167 9.36 -8.57 -2.66
N GLN A 168 10.67 -8.44 -2.80
CA GLN A 168 11.36 -8.47 -4.08
C GLN A 168 12.13 -9.78 -4.23
N ALA A 169 12.22 -10.34 -5.45
CA ALA A 169 12.92 -11.60 -5.69
C ALA A 169 14.40 -11.59 -5.24
N LYS A 170 15.06 -10.42 -5.31
CA LYS A 170 16.44 -10.21 -4.85
C LYS A 170 16.57 -10.17 -3.31
N ARG A 171 15.46 -9.91 -2.60
CA ARG A 171 15.39 -9.78 -1.13
C ARG A 171 14.08 -10.38 -0.60
N PRO A 172 13.86 -11.70 -0.75
CA PRO A 172 12.59 -12.36 -0.37
C PRO A 172 12.27 -12.26 1.13
N GLN A 173 13.29 -12.03 1.97
CA GLN A 173 13.16 -11.82 3.41
C GLN A 173 12.74 -10.39 3.80
N THR A 174 12.79 -9.43 2.87
CA THR A 174 12.48 -8.03 3.14
C THR A 174 11.11 -7.70 2.57
N TRP A 175 10.15 -7.51 3.46
CA TRP A 175 8.78 -7.13 3.13
C TRP A 175 8.58 -5.63 3.31
N GLN A 176 7.70 -5.06 2.49
CA GLN A 176 7.35 -3.65 2.47
C GLN A 176 5.83 -3.50 2.49
N LEU A 177 5.34 -2.44 3.12
CA LEU A 177 3.94 -2.06 3.05
C LEU A 177 3.69 -1.36 1.71
N LEU A 178 2.97 -2.06 0.82
CA LEU A 178 2.62 -1.58 -0.51
C LEU A 178 1.32 -0.78 -0.49
N GLY A 179 0.41 -1.11 0.43
CA GLY A 179 -0.83 -0.35 0.57
C GLY A 179 -1.72 -0.75 1.73
N VAL A 180 -2.66 0.13 2.03
CA VAL A 180 -3.67 -0.06 3.07
C VAL A 180 -5.06 -0.16 2.47
N ILE A 181 -5.73 -1.30 2.67
CA ILE A 181 -7.01 -1.61 2.03
C ILE A 181 -8.08 -1.76 3.11
N ARG A 182 -9.25 -1.17 2.85
CA ARG A 182 -10.48 -1.51 3.58
C ARG A 182 -11.08 -2.75 2.94
N LEU A 183 -11.15 -3.82 3.72
CA LEU A 183 -11.67 -5.11 3.33
C LEU A 183 -12.68 -5.57 4.38
N ASP A 184 -13.93 -5.13 4.23
CA ASP A 184 -15.01 -5.44 5.18
C ASP A 184 -15.07 -6.94 5.44
N GLU A 185 -15.10 -7.32 6.71
CA GLU A 185 -15.30 -8.71 7.10
C GLU A 185 -16.69 -9.14 6.65
N VAL A 186 -16.77 -10.21 5.86
CA VAL A 186 -18.06 -10.82 5.52
C VAL A 186 -18.55 -11.49 6.79
N THR A 187 -19.43 -10.82 7.54
CA THR A 187 -20.15 -11.45 8.63
C THR A 187 -21.06 -12.50 8.00
N GLN A 188 -20.66 -13.76 8.05
CA GLN A 188 -21.54 -14.85 7.67
C GLN A 188 -22.68 -14.86 8.71
N PRO A 189 -23.95 -14.65 8.34
CA PRO A 189 -25.03 -14.74 9.32
C PRO A 189 -25.06 -16.17 9.85
N ASP A 190 -25.07 -16.32 11.18
CA ASP A 190 -25.14 -17.61 11.85
C ASP A 190 -26.31 -18.42 11.29
N LEU A 191 -26.00 -19.60 10.75
CA LEU A 191 -26.97 -20.52 10.15
C LEU A 191 -27.73 -21.35 11.20
N PHE A 192 -27.72 -20.92 12.47
CA PHE A 192 -28.42 -21.56 13.57
C PHE A 192 -29.11 -20.51 14.43
N GLY A 193 -30.34 -20.18 14.06
CA GLY A 193 -31.33 -19.50 14.90
C GLY A 193 -32.55 -20.38 15.08
#